data_AF-A0A448V791-F1
#
_entry.id   AF-A0A448V791-F1
#
_cell.length_a   1.000
_cell.length_b   1.000
_cell.length_c   1.000
_cell.angle_alpha   90.00
_cell.angle_beta   90.00
_cell.angle_gamma   90.00
#
_symmetry.space_group_name_H-M   'P 1'
#
loop_
_entity.id
_entity.type
_entity.pdbx_description
1 polymer ?
#
loop_
_entity_poly.entity_id
_entity_poly.type
_entity_poly.pdbx_seq_one_letter_code
_entity_poly.pdbx_strand_id
1 'polypeptide(L)'
;MQKSAHSTSKKQIFLAVPETCYQTSPLFSIPDTTLYFYRIKPTYQWSISPRKPILYAPSFFALWAVHYAVKNPSLFSSVLCHGKQWASPLALLWLKLCLQNDRRLMGSDVPSLRIMKALHKHVAISDYSALPIGTWLQFVKNYKKNCQNLSLPLLWLDNYSNHTNIREIILKLQDEI
;
A
#
# COMPACT_ATOMS: atom_id res chain seq x y z
N MET A 1 42.27 27.22 8.50
CA MET A 1 41.52 25.95 8.44
C MET A 1 40.03 26.28 8.49
N GLN A 2 39.35 26.28 7.34
CA GLN A 2 37.89 26.47 7.29
C GLN A 2 37.21 25.16 7.69
N LYS A 3 36.37 25.21 8.74
CA LYS A 3 35.49 24.10 9.13
C LYS A 3 34.48 23.88 8.01
N SER A 4 34.56 22.73 7.35
CA SER A 4 33.51 22.28 6.44
C SER A 4 32.21 22.14 7.23
N ALA A 5 31.23 22.98 6.89
CA ALA A 5 29.87 22.76 7.32
C ALA A 5 29.46 21.37 6.83
N HIS A 6 29.21 20.44 7.74
CA HIS A 6 28.46 19.23 7.43
C HIS A 6 27.10 19.70 6.92
N SER A 7 26.95 19.80 5.60
CA SER A 7 25.63 19.86 4.99
C SER A 7 25.01 18.48 5.24
N THR A 8 24.24 18.35 6.31
CA THR A 8 23.31 17.24 6.49
C THR A 8 22.41 17.25 5.26
N SER A 9 22.73 16.43 4.27
CA SER A 9 21.87 16.28 3.10
C SER A 9 20.50 15.89 3.61
N LYS A 10 19.47 16.70 3.34
CA LYS A 10 18.10 16.39 3.75
C LYS A 10 17.75 15.00 3.20
N LYS A 11 17.40 14.05 4.08
CA LYS A 11 17.04 12.70 3.68
C LYS A 11 15.76 12.74 2.87
N GLN A 12 15.84 12.30 1.61
CA GLN A 12 14.71 12.26 0.69
C GLN A 12 13.90 10.97 0.90
N ILE A 13 12.58 11.11 1.00
CA ILE A 13 11.62 10.01 1.10
C ILE A 13 11.21 9.58 -0.31
N PHE A 14 11.15 8.28 -0.58
CA PHE A 14 10.65 7.73 -1.84
C PHE A 14 9.38 6.93 -1.58
N LEU A 15 8.26 7.35 -2.15
CA LEU A 15 6.94 6.71 -1.95
C LEU A 15 6.39 6.23 -3.28
N ALA A 16 6.09 4.94 -3.39
CA ALA A 16 5.32 4.36 -4.48
C ALA A 16 3.84 4.42 -4.11
N VAL A 17 3.05 5.23 -4.82
CA VAL A 17 1.64 5.51 -4.54
C VAL A 17 0.76 5.16 -5.75
N PRO A 18 -0.51 4.78 -5.55
CA PRO A 18 -1.44 4.65 -6.67
C PRO A 18 -1.59 5.98 -7.42
N GLU A 19 -1.47 5.99 -8.75
CA GLU A 19 -1.56 7.22 -9.58
C GLU A 19 -2.84 8.02 -9.38
N THR A 20 -3.91 7.33 -8.99
CA THR A 20 -5.27 7.88 -8.86
C THR A 20 -5.62 8.27 -7.43
N CYS A 21 -4.63 8.31 -6.54
CA CYS A 21 -4.72 9.06 -5.28
C CYS A 21 -4.70 10.58 -5.57
N TYR A 22 -5.66 11.05 -6.37
CA TYR A 22 -5.85 12.45 -6.69
C TYR A 22 -6.42 13.12 -5.44
N GLN A 23 -5.58 13.92 -4.76
CA GLN A 23 -5.87 14.81 -3.61
C GLN A 23 -5.85 14.25 -2.17
N THR A 24 -5.56 12.97 -1.91
CA THR A 24 -6.19 12.30 -0.75
C THR A 24 -5.36 12.05 0.53
N SER A 25 -4.13 12.56 0.66
CA SER A 25 -3.44 12.47 1.96
C SER A 25 -2.36 13.54 2.20
N PRO A 26 -2.32 14.19 3.38
CA PRO A 26 -1.23 15.11 3.75
C PRO A 26 0.14 14.42 3.76
N LEU A 27 0.19 13.09 3.78
CA LEU A 27 1.41 12.28 3.64
C LEU A 27 2.22 12.62 2.39
N PHE A 28 1.54 12.95 1.28
CA PHE A 28 2.21 13.21 0.01
C PHE A 28 2.74 14.64 -0.10
N SER A 29 2.32 15.51 0.82
CA SER A 29 2.81 16.89 0.96
C SER A 29 3.98 17.01 1.94
N ILE A 30 4.50 15.89 2.47
CA ILE A 30 5.67 15.89 3.35
C ILE A 30 6.88 16.43 2.57
N PRO A 31 7.63 17.42 3.11
CA PRO A 31 8.82 17.95 2.47
C PRO A 31 9.86 16.86 2.18
N ASP A 32 10.60 17.04 1.08
CA ASP A 32 11.64 16.11 0.63
C ASP A 32 11.10 14.72 0.25
N THR A 33 9.85 14.63 -0.23
CA THR A 33 9.23 13.39 -0.71
C THR A 33 9.20 13.33 -2.24
N THR A 34 9.73 12.27 -2.81
CA THR A 34 9.60 11.89 -4.23
C THR A 34 8.51 10.84 -4.37
N LEU A 35 7.51 11.14 -5.19
CA LEU A 35 6.39 10.23 -5.47
C LEU A 35 6.66 9.47 -6.78
N TYR A 36 6.51 8.16 -6.72
CA TYR A 36 6.42 7.28 -7.87
C TYR A 36 4.99 6.75 -7.97
N PHE A 37 4.43 6.74 -9.17
CA PHE A 37 3.08 6.28 -9.37
C PHE A 37 3.06 4.84 -9.88
N TYR A 38 2.12 4.04 -9.37
CA TYR A 38 1.87 2.69 -9.88
C TYR A 38 0.40 2.46 -10.25
N ARG A 39 0.19 1.46 -11.11
CA ARG A 39 -1.12 0.94 -11.54
C ARG A 39 -1.24 -0.52 -11.13
N ILE A 40 -2.36 -0.88 -10.52
CA ILE A 40 -2.74 -2.30 -10.33
C ILE A 40 -3.53 -2.72 -11.57
N LYS A 41 -2.81 -2.98 -12.65
CA LYS A 41 -3.30 -3.71 -13.82
C LYS A 41 -2.97 -5.21 -13.63
N PRO A 42 -3.47 -6.13 -14.49
CA PRO A 42 -2.99 -7.52 -14.48
C PRO A 42 -1.45 -7.65 -14.52
N THR A 43 -0.76 -6.62 -15.01
CA THR A 43 0.68 -6.41 -14.89
C THR A 43 0.98 -5.11 -14.16
N TYR A 44 1.79 -5.17 -13.10
CA TYR A 44 2.35 -4.00 -12.43
C TYR A 44 3.32 -3.27 -13.38
N GLN A 45 3.18 -1.95 -13.52
CA GLN A 45 4.09 -1.10 -14.28
C GLN A 45 4.72 -0.07 -13.34
N TRP A 46 6.06 0.02 -13.34
CA TRP A 46 6.83 0.94 -12.51
C TRP A 46 8.01 1.54 -13.29
N SER A 47 8.22 2.84 -13.12
CA SER A 47 9.41 3.58 -13.57
C SER A 47 10.57 3.40 -12.58
N ILE A 48 11.69 2.87 -13.07
CA ILE A 48 12.90 2.53 -12.30
C ILE A 48 13.35 3.68 -11.38
N SER A 49 13.48 3.41 -10.08
CA SER A 49 14.08 4.30 -9.07
C SER A 49 15.44 3.76 -8.63
N PRO A 50 16.45 4.63 -8.39
CA PRO A 50 17.76 4.20 -7.86
C PRO A 50 17.71 3.73 -6.40
N ARG A 51 16.62 4.02 -5.66
CA ARG A 51 16.39 3.56 -4.28
C ARG A 51 15.03 2.85 -4.17
N LYS A 52 14.96 1.84 -3.31
CA LYS A 52 13.71 1.11 -3.01
C LYS A 52 12.70 2.05 -2.35
N PRO A 53 11.56 2.34 -2.98
CA PRO A 53 10.54 3.17 -2.37
C PRO A 53 9.72 2.38 -1.34
N ILE A 54 9.03 3.12 -0.50
CA ILE A 54 8.00 2.61 0.40
C ILE A 54 6.72 2.40 -0.41
N LEU A 55 6.15 1.19 -0.39
CA LEU A 55 4.91 0.86 -1.08
C LEU A 55 3.71 1.35 -0.27
N TYR A 56 3.08 2.43 -0.70
CA TYR A 56 1.85 2.95 -0.10
C TYR A 56 0.62 2.19 -0.61
N ALA A 57 -0.22 1.71 0.31
CA ALA A 57 -1.40 0.91 0.00
C ALA A 57 -2.61 1.29 0.89
N PRO A 58 -3.60 2.02 0.36
CA PRO A 58 -4.79 2.38 1.12
C PRO A 58 -5.83 1.24 1.17
N SER A 59 -6.55 1.13 2.28
CA SER A 59 -7.71 0.25 2.48
C SER A 59 -7.43 -1.19 2.04
N PHE A 60 -8.30 -1.80 1.23
CA PHE A 60 -8.14 -3.16 0.75
C PHE A 60 -6.90 -3.38 -0.13
N PHE A 61 -6.24 -2.33 -0.65
CA PHE A 61 -4.99 -2.51 -1.37
C PHE A 61 -3.86 -3.07 -0.50
N ALA A 62 -3.95 -2.96 0.83
CA ALA A 62 -3.02 -3.64 1.73
C ALA A 62 -2.93 -5.15 1.45
N LEU A 63 -4.03 -5.80 1.09
CA LEU A 63 -4.07 -7.24 0.79
C LEU A 63 -3.23 -7.59 -0.44
N TRP A 64 -3.35 -6.76 -1.49
CA TRP A 64 -2.56 -6.88 -2.71
C TRP A 64 -1.10 -6.51 -2.45
N ALA A 65 -0.85 -5.40 -1.75
CA ALA A 65 0.49 -4.88 -1.50
C ALA A 65 1.35 -5.87 -0.74
N VAL A 66 0.81 -6.49 0.31
CA VAL A 66 1.51 -7.54 1.06
C VAL A 66 1.78 -8.75 0.18
N HIS A 67 0.81 -9.19 -0.63
CA HIS A 67 1.03 -10.29 -1.58
C HIS A 67 2.13 -9.98 -2.60
N TYR A 68 2.12 -8.76 -3.15
CA TYR A 68 3.05 -8.33 -4.18
C TYR A 68 4.47 -8.13 -3.63
N ALA A 69 4.60 -7.55 -2.43
CA ALA A 69 5.88 -7.35 -1.75
C ALA A 69 6.54 -8.69 -1.36
N VAL A 70 5.77 -9.70 -0.93
CA VAL A 70 6.30 -11.05 -0.69
C VAL A 70 6.88 -11.68 -1.95
N LYS A 71 6.23 -11.48 -3.11
CA LYS A 71 6.73 -12.00 -4.39
C LYS A 71 7.91 -11.21 -4.95
N ASN A 72 8.06 -9.95 -4.56
CA ASN A 72 9.05 -9.04 -5.11
C ASN A 72 9.77 -8.25 -3.99
N PRO A 73 10.45 -8.93 -3.05
CA PRO A 73 11.02 -8.29 -1.86
C PRO A 73 12.17 -7.31 -2.17
N SER A 74 12.75 -7.38 -3.37
CA SER A 74 13.79 -6.45 -3.81
C SER A 74 13.25 -5.09 -4.28
N LEU A 75 11.95 -4.97 -4.56
CA LEU A 75 11.38 -3.78 -5.17
C LEU A 75 11.10 -2.66 -4.16
N PHE A 76 10.76 -3.00 -2.92
CA PHE A 76 10.31 -2.01 -1.93
C PHE A 76 11.15 -2.06 -0.67
N SER A 77 11.22 -0.94 0.04
CA SER A 77 11.86 -0.90 1.35
C SER A 77 10.91 -1.36 2.45
N SER A 78 9.67 -0.95 2.37
CA SER A 78 8.63 -1.28 3.34
C SER A 78 7.25 -1.12 2.72
N VAL A 79 6.24 -1.61 3.42
CA VAL A 79 4.83 -1.48 3.04
C VAL A 79 4.12 -0.56 4.04
N LEU A 80 3.53 0.51 3.53
CA LEU A 80 2.84 1.53 4.29
C LEU A 80 1.34 1.51 3.99
N CYS A 81 0.56 0.99 4.93
CA CYS A 81 -0.89 0.87 4.83
C CYS A 81 -1.61 2.05 5.49
N HIS A 82 -2.75 2.44 4.93
CA HIS A 82 -3.59 3.54 5.45
C HIS A 82 -5.08 3.22 5.30
N GLY A 83 -5.91 3.64 6.24
CA GLY A 83 -7.33 3.32 6.29
C GLY A 83 -7.62 2.09 7.16
N LYS A 84 -8.88 2.00 7.62
CA LYS A 84 -9.30 1.11 8.71
C LYS A 84 -8.62 -0.23 8.61
N GLN A 85 -8.04 -0.70 9.71
CA GLN A 85 -7.30 -1.96 9.75
C GLN A 85 -8.23 -3.15 9.43
N TRP A 86 -8.38 -3.48 8.15
CA TRP A 86 -9.13 -4.63 7.66
C TRP A 86 -8.41 -5.97 7.90
N ALA A 87 -7.27 -5.91 8.58
CA ALA A 87 -6.36 -7.02 8.85
C ALA A 87 -6.72 -7.82 10.12
N SER A 88 -7.71 -7.40 10.91
CA SER A 88 -8.14 -8.19 12.07
C SER A 88 -8.76 -9.52 11.62
N PRO A 89 -8.63 -10.62 12.40
CA PRO A 89 -9.18 -11.92 12.01
C PRO A 89 -10.68 -11.86 11.68
N LEU A 90 -11.46 -11.10 12.46
CA LEU A 90 -12.89 -10.91 12.23
C LEU A 90 -13.17 -10.09 10.97
N ALA A 91 -12.42 -9.01 10.74
CA ALA A 91 -12.57 -8.19 9.53
C ALA A 91 -12.23 -8.99 8.26
N LEU A 92 -11.19 -9.81 8.30
CA LEU A 92 -10.82 -10.70 7.19
C LEU A 92 -11.87 -11.79 6.94
N LEU A 93 -12.42 -12.38 8.00
CA LEU A 93 -13.50 -13.37 7.88
C LEU A 93 -14.75 -12.74 7.27
N TRP A 94 -15.17 -11.59 7.78
CA TRP A 94 -16.29 -10.83 7.23
C TRP A 94 -16.08 -10.49 5.76
N LEU A 95 -14.91 -9.93 5.42
CA LEU A 95 -14.56 -9.60 4.05
C LEU A 95 -14.60 -10.84 3.13
N LYS A 96 -14.04 -11.97 3.58
CA LYS A 96 -14.08 -13.23 2.84
C LYS A 96 -15.50 -13.67 2.54
N LEU A 97 -16.39 -13.65 3.53
CA LEU A 97 -17.80 -14.03 3.35
C LEU A 97 -18.49 -13.13 2.34
N CYS A 98 -18.27 -11.82 2.44
CA CYS A 98 -18.87 -10.86 1.52
C CYS A 98 -18.36 -11.04 0.09
N LEU A 99 -17.06 -11.26 -0.11
CA LEU A 99 -16.52 -11.55 -1.43
C LEU A 99 -16.99 -12.90 -2.00
N GLN A 100 -17.23 -13.90 -1.14
CA GLN A 100 -17.82 -15.17 -1.57
C GLN A 100 -19.26 -14.98 -2.07
N ASN A 101 -20.03 -14.13 -1.41
CA ASN A 101 -21.37 -13.77 -1.85
C ASN A 101 -21.35 -12.97 -3.16
N ASP A 102 -20.49 -11.95 -3.28
CA ASP A 102 -20.28 -11.22 -4.53
C ASP A 102 -19.95 -12.20 -5.67
N ARG A 103 -19.04 -13.14 -5.44
CA ARG A 103 -18.64 -14.17 -6.43
C ARG A 103 -19.82 -15.04 -6.86
N ARG A 104 -20.69 -15.44 -5.93
CA ARG A 104 -21.88 -16.26 -6.23
C ARG A 104 -22.89 -15.49 -7.08
N LEU A 105 -23.05 -14.20 -6.82
CA LEU A 105 -24.03 -13.36 -7.51
C LEU A 105 -23.55 -12.90 -8.89
N MET A 106 -22.26 -12.59 -9.03
CA MET A 106 -21.72 -11.89 -10.20
C MET A 106 -20.71 -12.73 -11.03
N GLY A 107 -20.24 -13.85 -10.49
CA GLY A 107 -19.18 -14.67 -11.11
C GLY A 107 -17.78 -14.37 -10.58
N SER A 108 -16.79 -15.21 -10.91
CA SER A 108 -15.41 -15.06 -10.40
C SER A 108 -14.55 -14.08 -11.19
N ASP A 109 -14.89 -13.85 -12.45
CA ASP A 109 -14.04 -13.18 -13.43
C ASP A 109 -14.34 -11.68 -13.54
N VAL A 110 -15.28 -11.19 -12.73
CA VAL A 110 -15.65 -9.78 -12.65
C VAL A 110 -14.98 -9.10 -11.45
N PRO A 111 -14.76 -7.77 -11.49
CA PRO A 111 -14.29 -7.00 -10.34
C PRO A 111 -15.28 -7.02 -9.16
N SER A 112 -14.78 -6.92 -7.93
CA SER A 112 -15.65 -6.78 -6.75
C SER A 112 -16.18 -5.36 -6.62
N LEU A 113 -17.49 -5.18 -6.81
CA LEU A 113 -18.18 -3.91 -6.56
C LEU A 113 -17.94 -3.39 -5.13
N ARG A 114 -17.85 -4.28 -4.15
CA ARG A 114 -17.58 -3.92 -2.75
C ARG A 114 -16.19 -3.33 -2.58
N ILE A 115 -15.17 -3.97 -3.14
CA ILE A 115 -13.79 -3.47 -3.09
C ILE A 115 -13.70 -2.13 -3.81
N MET A 116 -14.30 -2.02 -5.00
CA MET A 116 -14.37 -0.76 -5.76
C MET A 116 -14.99 0.36 -4.93
N LYS A 117 -16.19 0.14 -4.36
CA LYS A 117 -16.88 1.12 -3.51
C LYS A 117 -16.06 1.57 -2.31
N ALA A 118 -15.34 0.65 -1.67
CA ALA A 118 -14.51 0.99 -0.52
C ALA A 118 -13.25 1.78 -0.93
N LEU A 119 -12.68 1.48 -2.10
CA LEU A 119 -11.52 2.18 -2.64
C LEU A 119 -11.84 3.56 -3.20
N HIS A 120 -13.07 3.77 -3.70
CA HIS A 120 -13.54 5.11 -4.10
C HIS A 120 -13.45 6.16 -2.99
N LYS A 121 -13.33 5.75 -1.72
CA LYS A 121 -13.09 6.68 -0.60
C LYS A 121 -11.67 7.24 -0.57
N HIS A 122 -10.72 6.59 -1.24
CA HIS A 122 -9.30 6.89 -1.17
C HIS A 122 -8.68 7.18 -2.55
N VAL A 123 -9.36 6.76 -3.63
CA VAL A 123 -8.84 6.71 -4.99
C VAL A 123 -9.92 7.18 -5.97
N ALA A 124 -9.56 8.08 -6.88
CA ALA A 124 -10.51 8.81 -7.74
C ALA A 124 -11.06 8.00 -8.93
N ILE A 125 -10.44 6.88 -9.31
CA ILE A 125 -10.81 6.09 -10.51
C ILE A 125 -11.19 4.66 -10.14
N SER A 126 -12.32 4.18 -10.66
CA SER A 126 -12.91 2.86 -10.41
C SER A 126 -12.07 1.66 -10.85
N ASP A 127 -11.27 1.84 -11.91
CA ASP A 127 -10.69 0.72 -12.65
C ASP A 127 -9.40 0.18 -12.00
N TYR A 128 -8.90 0.87 -10.98
CA TYR A 128 -7.68 0.52 -10.26
C TYR A 128 -7.79 -0.77 -9.43
N SER A 129 -9.00 -1.28 -9.24
CA SER A 129 -9.28 -2.54 -8.56
C SER A 129 -10.01 -3.55 -9.45
N ALA A 130 -9.77 -3.47 -10.77
CA ALA A 130 -10.30 -4.40 -11.77
C ALA A 130 -9.85 -5.87 -11.58
N LEU A 131 -9.12 -6.18 -10.50
CA LEU A 131 -8.81 -7.56 -10.17
C LEU A 131 -10.11 -8.35 -9.94
N PRO A 132 -10.20 -9.57 -10.49
CA PRO A 132 -11.37 -10.41 -10.32
C PRO A 132 -11.68 -10.69 -8.83
N ILE A 133 -12.95 -10.90 -8.49
CA ILE A 133 -13.37 -11.28 -7.13
C ILE A 133 -12.59 -12.51 -6.66
N GLY A 134 -12.32 -13.46 -7.57
CA GLY A 134 -11.50 -14.64 -7.28
C GLY A 134 -10.10 -14.30 -6.76
N THR A 135 -9.45 -13.31 -7.36
CA THR A 135 -8.11 -12.83 -6.95
C THR A 135 -8.15 -12.17 -5.58
N TRP A 136 -9.14 -11.30 -5.33
CA TRP A 136 -9.33 -10.70 -4.01
C TRP A 136 -9.54 -11.75 -2.91
N LEU A 137 -10.35 -12.78 -3.19
CA LEU A 137 -10.53 -13.90 -2.26
C LEU A 137 -9.22 -14.63 -1.95
N GLN A 138 -8.35 -14.81 -2.93
CA GLN A 138 -7.03 -15.42 -2.70
C GLN A 138 -6.17 -14.54 -1.81
N PHE A 139 -6.15 -13.23 -2.02
CA PHE A 139 -5.40 -12.32 -1.15
C PHE A 139 -5.91 -12.33 0.29
N VAL A 140 -7.23 -12.31 0.49
CA VAL A 140 -7.82 -12.40 1.84
C VAL A 140 -7.44 -13.71 2.53
N LYS A 141 -7.53 -14.85 1.83
CA LYS A 141 -7.18 -16.17 2.38
C LYS A 141 -5.69 -16.25 2.76
N ASN A 142 -4.84 -15.68 1.92
CA ASN A 142 -3.40 -15.79 2.07
C ASN A 142 -2.79 -14.69 2.94
N TYR A 143 -3.57 -13.69 3.34
CA TYR A 143 -3.06 -12.49 4.02
C TYR A 143 -2.16 -12.81 5.21
N LYS A 144 -2.61 -13.66 6.15
CA LYS A 144 -1.82 -14.04 7.34
C LYS A 144 -0.49 -14.69 6.97
N LYS A 145 -0.52 -15.63 6.02
CA LYS A 145 0.69 -16.32 5.53
C LYS A 145 1.63 -15.35 4.82
N ASN A 146 1.09 -14.45 4.01
CA ASN A 146 1.90 -13.44 3.34
C ASN A 146 2.53 -12.46 4.34
N CYS A 147 1.82 -12.05 5.39
CA CYS A 147 2.40 -11.24 6.45
C CYS A 147 3.56 -11.95 7.17
N GLN A 148 3.44 -13.25 7.44
CA GLN A 148 4.53 -14.05 8.04
C GLN A 148 5.74 -14.18 7.11
N ASN A 149 5.50 -14.27 5.80
CA ASN A 149 6.53 -14.39 4.79
C ASN A 149 7.10 -13.04 4.33
N LEU A 150 6.56 -11.93 4.82
CA LEU A 150 7.00 -10.60 4.43
C LEU A 150 8.31 -10.30 5.16
N SER A 151 9.40 -10.17 4.39
CA SER A 151 10.72 -9.81 4.92
C SER A 151 10.89 -8.31 5.14
N LEU A 152 9.96 -7.49 4.64
CA LEU A 152 9.99 -6.04 4.73
C LEU A 152 9.08 -5.55 5.88
N PRO A 153 9.41 -4.43 6.53
CA PRO A 153 8.53 -3.82 7.52
C PRO A 153 7.14 -3.50 6.94
N LEU A 154 6.09 -3.81 7.71
CA LEU A 154 4.69 -3.51 7.40
C LEU A 154 4.11 -2.58 8.47
N LEU A 155 3.71 -1.38 8.07
CA LEU A 155 3.18 -0.36 8.98
C LEU A 155 1.74 0.02 8.60
N TRP A 156 0.88 0.20 9.62
CA TRP A 156 -0.46 0.78 9.46
C TRP A 156 -0.51 2.17 10.07
N LEU A 157 -0.77 3.20 9.25
CA LEU A 157 -0.78 4.61 9.67
C LEU A 157 -1.92 4.98 10.59
N ASP A 158 -3.05 4.27 10.53
CA ASP A 158 -4.22 4.52 11.37
C ASP A 158 -3.92 4.40 12.88
N ASN A 159 -2.79 3.78 13.24
CA ASN A 159 -2.32 3.69 14.62
C ASN A 159 -1.62 4.97 15.12
N TYR A 160 -1.40 5.96 14.25
CA TYR A 160 -0.66 7.18 14.55
C TYR A 160 -1.52 8.42 14.33
N SER A 161 -1.91 9.08 15.43
CA SER A 161 -2.80 10.25 15.43
C SER A 161 -2.10 11.58 15.14
N ASN A 162 -0.76 11.67 15.25
CA ASN A 162 -0.02 12.94 15.15
C ASN A 162 0.87 13.00 13.89
N HIS A 163 0.63 14.00 13.04
CA HIS A 163 1.33 14.19 11.76
C HIS A 163 2.86 14.34 11.88
N THR A 164 3.37 14.92 12.96
CA THR A 164 4.80 15.13 13.20
C THR A 164 5.56 13.81 13.34
N ASN A 165 4.96 12.79 13.96
CA ASN A 165 5.55 11.46 14.10
C ASN A 165 5.60 10.72 12.76
N ILE A 166 4.67 11.01 11.83
CA ILE A 166 4.55 10.22 10.60
C ILE A 166 5.80 10.38 9.72
N ARG A 167 6.35 11.59 9.61
CA ARG A 167 7.60 11.81 8.85
C ARG A 167 8.76 11.00 9.43
N GLU A 168 8.93 11.02 10.75
CA GLU A 168 9.99 10.27 11.42
C GLU A 168 9.82 8.76 11.27
N ILE A 169 8.59 8.26 11.36
CA ILE A 169 8.25 6.86 11.13
C ILE A 169 8.58 6.46 9.69
N ILE A 170 8.18 7.27 8.71
CA ILE A 170 8.46 7.02 7.29
C ILE A 170 9.97 7.01 7.02
N LEU A 171 10.73 7.94 7.63
CA LEU A 171 12.19 7.95 7.49
C LEU A 171 12.83 6.68 8.04
N LYS A 172 12.42 6.22 9.24
CA LYS A 172 12.89 4.96 9.82
C LYS A 172 12.60 3.77 8.91
N LEU A 173 11.39 3.70 8.36
CA LEU A 173 10.96 2.65 7.44
C LEU A 173 11.73 2.60 6.10
N GLN A 174 12.46 3.67 5.77
CA GLN A 174 13.32 3.71 4.59
C GLN A 174 14.79 3.37 4.91
N ASP A 175 15.22 3.65 6.15
CA ASP A 175 16.60 3.46 6.61
C ASP A 175 16.86 2.04 7.17
N GLU A 176 15.82 1.24 7.46
CA GLU A 176 15.93 -0.12 8.03
C GLU A 176 16.47 -1.20 7.06
N ILE A 177 17.23 -0.84 6.01
CA ILE A 177 17.77 -1.79 5.01
C ILE A 177 19.26 -1.56 4.77
#